data_AF-A0A558NK96-F1
#
_entry.id   AF-A0A558NK96-F1
#
_cell.length_a   1.000
_cell.length_b   1.000
_cell.length_c   1.000
_cell.angle_alpha   90.00
_cell.angle_beta   90.00
_cell.angle_gamma   90.00
#
_symmetry.space_group_name_H-M   'P 1'
#
loop_
_entity.id
_entity.type
_entity.pdbx_description
1 polymer ?
#
loop_
_entity_poly.entity_id
_entity_poly.type
_entity_poly.pdbx_seq_one_letter_code
_entity_poly.pdbx_strand_id
1 'polypeptide(L)'
;MSVTLLYDARTAAGLSAGSAPTEHYQSLFNKDEQALGTFKETVLTVESPVLFDTLTTRSGHKIGVLTLNAPKAMNAVDLTMVNLIDKQLKRWEKSDKLVAVLMRGAGDKAFCAGGDIRQLYDSMQAEGDEHCRYADNFFSGEYGKNYRVHLFSKPLIAWGNGFVMGGGLGLFIGANHRVGTETLKLAWPEVRIGLFPDVAATWYLSRLPYPAGHWMGLSGSHMNAVDCKDLKLTHYCLQHAQLDEVLAQLRQQNWSDNQAENHYCVRSLLQQLEGSAAAEMPASQLQPVQAELDELFACDDLSKIAARFAAHSTDNAWLQQGLNNFKAGCPATAHLIMEQLHRGKQMSLKEVVQWELVLAYQSVRHPDFAEGIRAMVVDKDFSPRWQHAHVDDVPASWIEALLESPWPQDKHPLAGI
;
A
#
# COMPACT_ATOMS: atom_id res chain seq x y z
N MET A 1 -32.76 44.34 -10.50
CA MET A 1 -34.11 44.73 -10.01
C MET A 1 -34.72 43.43 -9.50
N SER A 2 -34.65 43.17 -8.18
CA SER A 2 -35.78 43.32 -7.24
C SER A 2 -37.08 42.79 -7.86
N VAL A 3 -37.76 41.77 -7.30
CA VAL A 3 -38.61 41.95 -6.12
C VAL A 3 -39.03 40.58 -5.53
N THR A 4 -38.92 40.49 -4.21
CA THR A 4 -39.52 39.56 -3.24
C THR A 4 -41.05 39.73 -3.13
N LEU A 5 -41.83 38.68 -2.75
CA LEU A 5 -43.05 38.73 -1.90
C LEU A 5 -43.55 37.27 -1.70
N LEU A 6 -43.50 36.67 -0.49
CA LEU A 6 -44.43 36.74 0.66
C LEU A 6 -45.83 36.17 0.32
N TYR A 7 -46.24 35.01 0.84
CA TYR A 7 -46.75 34.62 2.19
C TYR A 7 -48.28 34.67 2.30
N ASP A 8 -48.80 33.76 3.15
CA ASP A 8 -50.14 33.68 3.78
C ASP A 8 -51.30 33.09 2.93
N ALA A 9 -52.30 32.37 3.48
CA ALA A 9 -52.79 32.24 4.86
C ALA A 9 -53.57 30.92 5.09
N ARG A 10 -53.86 30.67 6.38
CA ARG A 10 -54.63 29.58 7.02
C ARG A 10 -56.16 29.67 6.83
N THR A 11 -56.83 28.53 7.02
CA THR A 11 -58.20 28.34 7.60
C THR A 11 -58.29 26.85 8.02
N ALA A 12 -58.45 26.42 9.28
CA ALA A 12 -59.43 26.65 10.35
C ALA A 12 -60.73 25.82 10.26
N ALA A 13 -60.85 24.79 11.11
CA ALA A 13 -62.05 24.19 11.73
C ALA A 13 -61.53 23.07 12.69
N GLY A 14 -61.92 22.88 13.96
CA GLY A 14 -63.06 23.31 14.76
C GLY A 14 -63.68 22.06 15.43
N LEU A 15 -64.06 22.15 16.71
CA LEU A 15 -64.74 21.16 17.62
C LEU A 15 -63.80 20.40 18.58
N SER A 16 -64.06 20.23 19.89
CA SER A 16 -65.05 20.77 20.83
C SER A 16 -64.59 20.42 22.27
N ALA A 17 -65.00 21.22 23.26
CA ALA A 17 -64.56 21.16 24.66
C ALA A 17 -65.16 20.01 25.49
N GLY A 18 -64.41 19.58 26.52
CA GLY A 18 -64.85 18.75 27.64
C GLY A 18 -64.15 19.19 28.94
N SER A 19 -64.94 19.38 29.99
CA SER A 19 -64.68 20.07 31.26
C SER A 19 -63.76 19.37 32.27
N ALA A 20 -63.01 20.17 33.04
CA ALA A 20 -62.25 19.78 34.24
C ALA A 20 -63.16 19.48 35.45
N PRO A 21 -62.60 18.93 36.56
CA PRO A 21 -62.26 19.82 37.66
C PRO A 21 -60.90 19.58 38.37
N THR A 22 -60.51 20.70 38.96
CA THR A 22 -59.40 21.18 39.80
C THR A 22 -58.94 20.36 41.02
N GLU A 23 -57.67 20.63 41.36
CA GLU A 23 -57.01 20.65 42.68
C GLU A 23 -56.43 19.35 43.28
N HIS A 24 -55.10 19.20 43.24
CA HIS A 24 -54.26 19.52 44.42
C HIS A 24 -52.73 19.46 44.12
N TYR A 25 -51.98 20.30 44.85
CA TYR A 25 -50.52 20.42 44.98
C TYR A 25 -49.70 21.21 43.93
N GLN A 26 -49.73 22.53 44.10
CA GLN A 26 -48.51 23.35 44.06
C GLN A 26 -47.57 22.93 45.21
N SER A 27 -46.34 22.53 44.89
CA SER A 27 -45.11 23.05 45.52
C SER A 27 -43.89 22.40 44.85
N LEU A 28 -42.79 23.14 44.79
CA LEU A 28 -41.44 22.76 44.30
C LEU A 28 -41.10 23.13 42.84
N PHE A 29 -41.40 24.37 42.43
CA PHE A 29 -40.49 25.12 41.54
C PHE A 29 -39.64 26.04 42.41
N ASN A 30 -38.43 25.60 42.76
CA ASN A 30 -37.25 26.45 42.97
C ASN A 30 -36.08 25.59 43.45
N LYS A 31 -35.31 25.11 42.48
CA LYS A 31 -33.89 24.76 42.51
C LYS A 31 -33.66 23.80 41.35
N ASP A 32 -33.19 24.33 40.23
CA ASP A 32 -32.24 23.69 39.29
C ASP A 32 -32.05 24.58 38.06
N GLU A 33 -31.76 25.86 38.30
CA GLU A 33 -31.36 26.83 37.27
C GLU A 33 -29.83 27.07 37.31
N GLN A 34 -29.06 26.02 37.66
CA GLN A 34 -27.59 26.00 37.59
C GLN A 34 -27.09 24.63 37.08
N ALA A 35 -27.57 24.23 35.90
CA ALA A 35 -26.97 23.12 35.15
C ALA A 35 -27.13 23.29 33.64
N LEU A 36 -26.91 24.50 33.11
CA LEU A 36 -26.70 24.70 31.67
C LEU A 36 -25.19 24.59 31.39
N GLY A 37 -24.71 23.35 31.34
CA GLY A 37 -23.41 23.03 30.79
C GLY A 37 -23.40 23.35 29.30
N THR A 38 -22.47 24.22 28.88
CA THR A 38 -22.13 24.43 27.47
C THR A 38 -21.80 23.10 26.80
N PHE A 39 -22.68 22.62 25.93
CA PHE A 39 -22.34 21.59 24.94
C PHE A 39 -21.28 22.19 24.00
N LYS A 40 -20.00 21.90 24.27
CA LYS A 40 -18.97 22.03 23.24
C LYS A 40 -19.20 20.92 22.24
N GLU A 41 -19.75 21.30 21.09
CA GLU A 41 -19.73 20.49 19.88
C GLU A 41 -18.25 20.29 19.52
N THR A 42 -17.67 19.17 19.99
CA THR A 42 -16.33 18.76 19.58
C THR A 42 -16.48 18.30 18.13
N VAL A 43 -16.29 19.22 17.19
CA VAL A 43 -16.06 18.87 15.80
C VAL A 43 -14.77 18.04 15.80
N LEU A 44 -14.92 16.72 15.74
CA LEU A 44 -13.81 15.82 15.44
C LEU A 44 -13.38 16.15 14.02
N THR A 45 -12.39 17.04 13.88
CA THR A 45 -11.70 17.22 12.62
C THR A 45 -10.96 15.93 12.34
N VAL A 46 -11.53 15.08 11.47
CA VAL A 46 -10.84 13.90 10.96
C VAL A 46 -9.65 14.43 10.17
N GLU A 47 -8.44 14.25 10.71
CA GLU A 47 -7.22 14.61 10.01
C GLU A 47 -7.11 13.81 8.71
N SER A 48 -6.65 14.45 7.64
CA SER A 48 -6.50 13.81 6.33
C SER A 48 -5.54 12.61 6.44
N PRO A 49 -5.84 11.45 5.80
CA PRO A 49 -4.98 10.28 5.83
C PRO A 49 -3.70 10.46 4.99
N VAL A 50 -3.60 11.53 4.20
CA VAL A 50 -2.37 11.97 3.54
C VAL A 50 -2.19 13.47 3.73
N LEU A 51 -0.98 13.88 4.08
CA LEU A 51 -0.59 15.28 4.21
C LEU A 51 0.35 15.68 3.07
N PHE A 52 0.16 16.88 2.56
CA PHE A 52 1.00 17.46 1.52
C PHE A 52 1.53 18.82 1.99
N ASP A 53 2.84 18.98 1.96
CA ASP A 53 3.52 20.24 2.26
C ASP A 53 4.50 20.60 1.14
N THR A 54 5.01 21.84 1.15
CA THR A 54 6.06 22.29 0.24
C THR A 54 7.13 23.06 0.99
N LEU A 55 8.39 22.66 0.79
CA LEU A 55 9.55 23.35 1.33
C LEU A 55 10.12 24.32 0.30
N THR A 56 10.37 25.57 0.70
CA THR A 56 11.05 26.54 -0.16
C THR A 56 12.56 26.30 -0.15
N THR A 57 13.15 26.22 -1.35
CA THR A 57 14.59 26.06 -1.56
C THR A 57 15.28 27.42 -1.66
N ARG A 58 16.62 27.45 -1.50
CA ARG A 58 17.41 28.67 -1.69
C ARG A 58 17.31 29.24 -3.11
N SER A 59 17.09 28.38 -4.10
CA SER A 59 16.92 28.77 -5.50
C SER A 59 15.50 29.26 -5.84
N GLY A 60 14.61 29.36 -4.84
CA GLY A 60 13.22 29.83 -5.02
C GLY A 60 12.25 28.77 -5.55
N HIS A 61 12.73 27.55 -5.79
CA HIS A 61 11.91 26.38 -6.14
C HIS A 61 11.25 25.76 -4.89
N LYS A 62 10.46 24.72 -5.11
CA LYS A 62 9.72 23.98 -4.10
C LYS A 62 10.05 22.49 -4.14
N ILE A 63 10.20 21.90 -2.97
CA ILE A 63 10.22 20.44 -2.78
C ILE A 63 8.89 20.05 -2.17
N GLY A 64 8.16 19.13 -2.81
CA GLY A 64 6.94 18.55 -2.24
C GLY A 64 7.28 17.55 -1.14
N VAL A 65 6.51 17.54 -0.06
CA VAL A 65 6.60 16.51 0.98
C VAL A 65 5.23 15.83 1.08
N LEU A 66 5.19 14.55 0.75
CA LEU A 66 4.02 13.68 0.86
C LEU A 66 4.21 12.81 2.10
N THR A 67 3.29 12.93 3.06
CA THR A 67 3.30 12.10 4.29
C THR A 67 2.04 11.25 4.33
N LEU A 68 2.19 9.92 4.31
CA LEU A 68 1.11 8.99 4.65
C LEU A 68 0.82 9.13 6.14
N ASN A 69 -0.42 9.46 6.52
CA ASN A 69 -0.78 9.95 7.85
C ASN A 69 -1.85 9.07 8.52
N ALA A 70 -1.60 7.77 8.56
CA ALA A 70 -2.41 6.80 9.28
C ALA A 70 -1.54 5.90 10.19
N PRO A 71 -0.73 6.47 11.10
CA PRO A 71 0.32 5.73 11.82
C PRO A 71 -0.23 4.59 12.71
N LYS A 72 -1.47 4.71 13.20
CA LYS A 72 -2.16 3.66 13.97
C LYS A 72 -2.43 2.41 13.14
N ALA A 73 -2.67 2.58 11.84
CA ALA A 73 -2.84 1.50 10.87
C ALA A 73 -1.55 1.22 10.10
N MET A 74 -0.39 1.64 10.63
CA MET A 74 0.92 1.52 9.96
C MET A 74 0.93 2.11 8.54
N ASN A 75 0.19 3.21 8.36
CA ASN A 75 0.06 3.93 7.09
C ASN A 75 -0.49 3.08 5.93
N ALA A 76 -1.32 2.07 6.23
CA ALA A 76 -1.99 1.26 5.23
C ALA A 76 -2.81 2.12 4.25
N VAL A 77 -2.68 1.83 2.95
CA VAL A 77 -3.25 2.63 1.86
C VAL A 77 -4.70 2.22 1.60
N ASP A 78 -5.64 3.16 1.70
CA ASP A 78 -7.04 2.99 1.28
C ASP A 78 -7.33 3.73 -0.05
N LEU A 79 -8.55 3.58 -0.58
CA LEU A 79 -8.96 4.24 -1.82
C LEU A 79 -8.93 5.78 -1.72
N THR A 80 -9.18 6.34 -0.53
CA THR A 80 -9.11 7.79 -0.30
C THR A 80 -7.68 8.29 -0.49
N MET A 81 -6.71 7.61 0.13
CA MET A 81 -5.29 7.89 -0.01
C MET A 81 -4.84 7.75 -1.46
N VAL A 82 -5.23 6.67 -2.16
CA VAL A 82 -4.95 6.47 -3.59
C VAL A 82 -5.38 7.68 -4.42
N ASN A 83 -6.63 8.12 -4.26
CA ASN A 83 -7.20 9.23 -5.03
C ASN A 83 -6.54 10.57 -4.70
N LEU A 84 -6.26 10.84 -3.42
CA LEU A 84 -5.59 12.07 -2.98
C LEU A 84 -4.15 12.15 -3.53
N ILE A 85 -3.41 11.04 -3.44
CA ILE A 85 -2.02 10.95 -3.92
C ILE A 85 -1.96 11.14 -5.44
N ASP A 86 -2.77 10.41 -6.21
CA ASP A 86 -2.77 10.53 -7.68
C ASP A 86 -3.10 11.96 -8.14
N LYS A 87 -4.13 12.57 -7.52
CA LYS A 87 -4.50 13.96 -7.80
C LYS A 87 -3.35 14.93 -7.50
N GLN A 88 -2.67 14.76 -6.37
CA GLN A 88 -1.58 15.65 -5.99
C GLN A 88 -0.33 15.44 -6.86
N LEU A 89 0.04 14.20 -7.19
CA LEU A 89 1.14 13.91 -8.10
C LEU A 89 0.88 14.52 -9.48
N LYS A 90 -0.34 14.40 -10.03
CA LYS A 90 -0.72 15.08 -11.29
C LYS A 90 -0.54 16.59 -11.24
N ARG A 91 -0.84 17.23 -10.09
CA ARG A 91 -0.66 18.68 -9.89
C ARG A 91 0.82 19.05 -9.81
N TRP A 92 1.59 18.26 -9.07
CA TRP A 92 3.02 18.47 -8.87
C TRP A 92 3.85 18.24 -10.13
N GLU A 93 3.47 17.27 -10.96
CA GLU A 93 4.09 17.02 -12.26
C GLU A 93 4.03 18.27 -13.15
N LYS A 94 2.85 18.93 -13.19
CA LYS A 94 2.59 20.13 -14.01
C LYS A 94 3.17 21.44 -13.45
N SER A 95 3.74 21.44 -12.25
CA SER A 95 4.18 22.68 -11.58
C SER A 95 5.66 22.96 -11.84
N ASP A 96 5.98 23.97 -12.65
CA ASP A 96 7.37 24.35 -12.95
C ASP A 96 8.16 24.76 -11.69
N LYS A 97 7.47 25.28 -10.66
CA LYS A 97 8.11 25.62 -9.38
C LYS A 97 8.51 24.42 -8.53
N LEU A 98 8.00 23.23 -8.83
CA LEU A 98 8.27 22.03 -8.04
C LEU A 98 9.34 21.19 -8.74
N VAL A 99 10.42 20.91 -8.02
CA VAL A 99 11.66 20.31 -8.59
C VAL A 99 11.98 18.93 -8.03
N ALA A 100 11.37 18.55 -6.90
CA ALA A 100 11.49 17.22 -6.31
C ALA A 100 10.31 16.95 -5.37
N VAL A 101 10.08 15.67 -5.05
CA VAL A 101 9.11 15.22 -4.05
C VAL A 101 9.77 14.21 -3.13
N LEU A 102 9.58 14.35 -1.82
CA LEU A 102 9.91 13.34 -0.82
C LEU A 102 8.63 12.71 -0.27
N MET A 103 8.56 11.38 -0.28
CA MET A 103 7.49 10.57 0.28
C MET A 103 7.97 9.91 1.57
N ARG A 104 7.16 9.98 2.64
CA ARG A 104 7.41 9.34 3.92
C ARG A 104 6.12 8.84 4.56
N GLY A 105 6.25 7.94 5.55
CA GLY A 105 5.17 7.63 6.48
C GLY A 105 5.24 8.51 7.73
N ALA A 106 4.10 8.78 8.35
CA ALA A 106 4.04 9.39 9.68
C ALA A 106 4.44 8.36 10.75
N GLY A 107 5.16 8.82 11.78
CA GLY A 107 5.68 7.99 12.87
C GLY A 107 6.84 7.08 12.45
N ASP A 108 7.37 6.33 13.42
CA ASP A 108 8.65 5.62 13.26
C ASP A 108 8.52 4.14 12.89
N LYS A 109 7.28 3.62 12.80
CA LYS A 109 7.02 2.18 12.62
C LYS A 109 7.00 1.74 11.15
N ALA A 110 6.45 2.55 10.26
CA ALA A 110 6.20 2.15 8.89
C ALA A 110 6.19 3.35 7.95
N PHE A 111 6.80 3.18 6.78
CA PHE A 111 6.48 3.97 5.61
C PHE A 111 5.04 3.65 5.21
N CYS A 112 4.75 2.37 4.93
CA CYS A 112 3.42 1.83 4.65
C CYS A 112 3.46 0.30 4.73
N ALA A 113 2.56 -0.30 5.53
CA ALA A 113 2.52 -1.74 5.76
C ALA A 113 1.53 -2.52 4.86
N GLY A 114 0.99 -1.92 3.80
CA GLY A 114 0.10 -2.60 2.86
C GLY A 114 -1.10 -1.75 2.42
N GLY A 115 -2.07 -2.39 1.77
CA GLY A 115 -3.39 -1.81 1.55
C GLY A 115 -4.30 -1.99 2.77
N ASP A 116 -5.32 -1.15 2.91
CA ASP A 116 -6.42 -1.38 3.87
C ASP A 116 -7.32 -2.51 3.36
N ILE A 117 -6.93 -3.74 3.70
CA ILE A 117 -7.61 -4.96 3.25
C ILE A 117 -8.94 -5.21 3.95
N ARG A 118 -9.30 -4.47 5.01
CA ARG A 118 -10.60 -4.65 5.67
C ARG A 118 -11.75 -4.20 4.78
N GLN A 119 -11.60 -3.04 4.14
CA GLN A 119 -12.61 -2.53 3.21
C GLN A 119 -12.72 -3.40 1.95
N LEU A 120 -11.61 -4.01 1.51
CA LEU A 120 -11.64 -5.01 0.44
C LEU A 120 -12.47 -6.23 0.84
N TYR A 121 -12.26 -6.76 2.05
CA TYR A 121 -13.04 -7.88 2.57
C TYR A 121 -14.53 -7.56 2.62
N ASP A 122 -14.90 -6.43 3.23
CA ASP A 122 -16.31 -6.03 3.33
C ASP A 122 -16.94 -5.86 1.93
N SER A 123 -16.17 -5.38 0.94
CA SER A 123 -16.61 -5.32 -0.47
C SER A 123 -16.85 -6.69 -1.10
N MET A 124 -16.04 -7.69 -0.78
CA MET A 124 -16.21 -9.07 -1.28
C MET A 124 -17.41 -9.77 -0.64
N GLN A 125 -17.78 -9.37 0.59
CA GLN A 125 -18.96 -9.91 1.28
C GLN A 125 -20.27 -9.20 0.89
N ALA A 126 -20.20 -8.08 0.19
CA ALA A 126 -21.38 -7.36 -0.26
C ALA A 126 -22.16 -8.14 -1.34
N GLU A 127 -23.46 -7.86 -1.45
CA GLU A 127 -24.37 -8.47 -2.42
C GLU A 127 -24.81 -7.48 -3.50
N GLY A 128 -25.32 -7.99 -4.62
CA GLY A 128 -25.86 -7.18 -5.72
C GLY A 128 -24.80 -6.26 -6.33
N ASP A 129 -25.20 -5.02 -6.66
CA ASP A 129 -24.34 -4.04 -7.35
C ASP A 129 -23.15 -3.54 -6.49
N GLU A 130 -23.15 -3.82 -5.19
CA GLU A 130 -22.06 -3.47 -4.28
C GLU A 130 -20.97 -4.54 -4.22
N HIS A 131 -21.27 -5.77 -4.68
CA HIS A 131 -20.32 -6.88 -4.67
C HIS A 131 -19.04 -6.51 -5.44
N CYS A 132 -17.89 -6.59 -4.76
CA CYS A 132 -16.56 -6.22 -5.25
C CYS A 132 -16.39 -4.75 -5.72
N ARG A 133 -17.41 -3.89 -5.64
CA ARG A 133 -17.34 -2.54 -6.23
C ARG A 133 -16.24 -1.66 -5.63
N TYR A 134 -16.05 -1.70 -4.31
CA TYR A 134 -14.96 -0.95 -3.69
C TYR A 134 -13.61 -1.55 -4.07
N ALA A 135 -13.48 -2.87 -4.06
CA ALA A 135 -12.23 -3.56 -4.41
C ALA A 135 -11.81 -3.29 -5.86
N ASP A 136 -12.74 -3.36 -6.81
CA ASP A 136 -12.52 -3.04 -8.22
C ASP A 136 -12.03 -1.60 -8.41
N ASN A 137 -12.65 -0.64 -7.72
CA ASN A 137 -12.23 0.77 -7.76
C ASN A 137 -10.87 1.00 -7.07
N PHE A 138 -10.62 0.30 -5.96
CA PHE A 138 -9.35 0.33 -5.25
C PHE A 138 -8.21 -0.12 -6.14
N PHE A 139 -8.26 -1.34 -6.69
CA PHE A 139 -7.17 -1.86 -7.52
C PHE A 139 -6.99 -1.07 -8.81
N SER A 140 -8.07 -0.64 -9.48
CA SER A 140 -7.98 0.18 -10.69
C SER A 140 -7.31 1.53 -10.42
N GLY A 141 -7.72 2.20 -9.34
CA GLY A 141 -7.13 3.47 -8.92
C GLY A 141 -5.70 3.30 -8.46
N GLU A 142 -5.43 2.26 -7.67
CA GLU A 142 -4.12 1.96 -7.10
C GLU A 142 -3.11 1.73 -8.23
N TYR A 143 -3.39 0.81 -9.14
CA TYR A 143 -2.48 0.43 -10.21
C TYR A 143 -2.25 1.56 -11.21
N GLY A 144 -3.29 2.35 -11.54
CA GLY A 144 -3.13 3.56 -12.33
C GLY A 144 -2.24 4.62 -11.66
N LYS A 145 -2.38 4.79 -10.34
CA LYS A 145 -1.52 5.64 -9.51
C LYS A 145 -0.08 5.11 -9.47
N ASN A 146 0.13 3.81 -9.31
CA ASN A 146 1.46 3.21 -9.26
C ASN A 146 2.20 3.34 -10.58
N TYR A 147 1.51 3.12 -11.71
CA TYR A 147 2.08 3.38 -13.03
C TYR A 147 2.57 4.82 -13.17
N ARG A 148 1.78 5.79 -12.67
CA ARG A 148 2.20 7.20 -12.64
C ARG A 148 3.41 7.46 -11.76
N VAL A 149 3.49 6.82 -10.60
CA VAL A 149 4.65 6.93 -9.69
C VAL A 149 5.92 6.47 -10.40
N HIS A 150 5.87 5.33 -11.11
CA HIS A 150 7.00 4.83 -11.90
C HIS A 150 7.45 5.76 -13.03
N LEU A 151 6.52 6.50 -13.63
CA LEU A 151 6.79 7.43 -14.74
C LEU A 151 6.96 8.89 -14.32
N PHE A 152 6.94 9.18 -13.02
CA PHE A 152 7.02 10.55 -12.51
C PHE A 152 8.36 11.18 -12.94
N SER A 153 8.29 12.28 -13.70
CA SER A 153 9.44 12.78 -14.45
C SER A 153 10.43 13.58 -13.60
N LYS A 154 10.01 14.00 -12.41
CA LYS A 154 10.84 14.73 -11.45
C LYS A 154 11.43 13.77 -10.42
N PRO A 155 12.51 14.16 -9.72
CA PRO A 155 13.04 13.39 -8.59
C PRO A 155 11.94 13.07 -7.57
N LEU A 156 11.69 11.77 -7.39
CA LEU A 156 10.75 11.22 -6.44
C LEU A 156 11.56 10.36 -5.46
N ILE A 157 11.65 10.84 -4.23
CA ILE A 157 12.44 10.26 -3.16
C ILE A 157 11.50 9.50 -2.23
N ALA A 158 11.65 8.19 -2.10
CA ALA A 158 10.91 7.39 -1.13
C ALA A 158 11.80 7.09 0.08
N TRP A 159 11.36 7.52 1.27
CA TRP A 159 12.05 7.29 2.54
C TRP A 159 11.50 6.05 3.24
N GLY A 160 12.13 4.91 2.96
CA GLY A 160 11.72 3.59 3.45
C GLY A 160 12.23 3.33 4.85
N ASN A 161 11.51 3.84 5.84
CA ASN A 161 11.74 3.53 7.26
C ASN A 161 10.72 2.53 7.79
N GLY A 162 11.17 1.55 8.58
CA GLY A 162 10.30 0.53 9.13
C GLY A 162 9.65 -0.34 8.06
N PHE A 163 8.38 -0.67 8.22
CA PHE A 163 7.64 -1.51 7.28
C PHE A 163 7.35 -0.82 5.94
N VAL A 164 7.69 -1.50 4.84
CA VAL A 164 7.34 -1.17 3.44
C VAL A 164 6.80 -2.46 2.80
N MET A 165 5.48 -2.64 2.78
CA MET A 165 4.84 -3.90 2.38
C MET A 165 3.61 -3.66 1.51
N GLY A 166 3.19 -4.67 0.74
CA GLY A 166 2.01 -4.65 -0.14
C GLY A 166 1.85 -3.35 -0.92
N GLY A 167 0.67 -2.73 -0.85
CA GLY A 167 0.38 -1.46 -1.53
C GLY A 167 1.40 -0.32 -1.28
N GLY A 168 2.12 -0.34 -0.16
CA GLY A 168 3.22 0.58 0.14
C GLY A 168 4.41 0.45 -0.81
N LEU A 169 4.69 -0.76 -1.29
CA LEU A 169 5.74 -1.04 -2.26
C LEU A 169 5.50 -0.34 -3.58
N GLY A 170 4.24 -0.20 -4.00
CA GLY A 170 3.93 0.48 -5.23
C GLY A 170 4.31 1.97 -5.20
N LEU A 171 4.29 2.61 -4.03
CA LEU A 171 4.80 3.97 -3.86
C LEU A 171 6.33 3.97 -3.76
N PHE A 172 6.88 3.02 -2.99
CA PHE A 172 8.29 2.96 -2.68
C PHE A 172 9.16 2.53 -3.88
N ILE A 173 8.89 1.36 -4.47
CA ILE A 173 9.64 0.80 -5.61
C ILE A 173 9.45 1.66 -6.87
N GLY A 174 8.28 2.24 -7.06
CA GLY A 174 8.03 3.16 -8.17
C GLY A 174 8.87 4.44 -8.14
N ALA A 175 9.36 4.85 -6.97
CA ALA A 175 10.21 6.03 -6.86
C ALA A 175 11.59 5.82 -7.51
N ASN A 176 12.11 6.87 -8.14
CA ASN A 176 13.41 6.84 -8.81
C ASN A 176 14.60 7.06 -7.85
N HIS A 177 14.36 7.55 -6.63
CA HIS A 177 15.36 7.60 -5.54
C HIS A 177 14.80 6.89 -4.30
N ARG A 178 15.30 5.69 -4.01
CA ARG A 178 14.77 4.82 -2.94
C ARG A 178 15.80 4.72 -1.82
N VAL A 179 15.48 5.29 -0.67
CA VAL A 179 16.33 5.22 0.53
C VAL A 179 15.76 4.15 1.45
N GLY A 180 16.57 3.17 1.83
CA GLY A 180 16.25 2.25 2.92
C GLY A 180 16.98 2.65 4.20
N THR A 181 16.29 2.61 5.34
CA THR A 181 16.93 2.86 6.64
C THR A 181 17.37 1.57 7.33
N GLU A 182 18.09 1.70 8.45
CA GLU A 182 18.52 0.60 9.31
C GLU A 182 17.35 -0.25 9.84
N THR A 183 16.13 0.30 9.84
CA THR A 183 14.92 -0.39 10.33
C THR A 183 14.03 -0.95 9.21
N LEU A 184 14.41 -0.73 7.94
CA LEU A 184 13.62 -1.13 6.77
C LEU A 184 13.29 -2.63 6.82
N LYS A 185 12.01 -2.94 6.64
CA LYS A 185 11.48 -4.30 6.45
C LYS A 185 10.60 -4.28 5.21
N LEU A 186 11.18 -4.71 4.10
CA LEU A 186 10.53 -4.74 2.80
C LEU A 186 10.03 -6.17 2.52
N ALA A 187 8.75 -6.35 2.19
CA ALA A 187 8.20 -7.71 2.00
C ALA A 187 6.93 -7.75 1.13
N TRP A 188 6.68 -8.91 0.55
CA TRP A 188 5.49 -9.28 -0.24
C TRP A 188 4.71 -10.39 0.46
N PRO A 189 3.96 -10.09 1.53
CA PRO A 189 3.30 -11.10 2.35
C PRO A 189 2.02 -11.65 1.71
N GLU A 190 1.69 -11.31 0.45
CA GLU A 190 0.40 -11.58 -0.18
C GLU A 190 0.06 -13.08 -0.23
N VAL A 191 1.07 -13.95 -0.29
CA VAL A 191 0.92 -15.42 -0.19
C VAL A 191 0.18 -15.88 1.07
N ARG A 192 0.26 -15.11 2.15
CA ARG A 192 -0.40 -15.40 3.43
C ARG A 192 -1.86 -14.97 3.48
N ILE A 193 -2.33 -14.20 2.50
CA ILE A 193 -3.70 -13.70 2.43
C ILE A 193 -4.45 -14.14 1.18
N GLY A 194 -3.87 -15.00 0.34
CA GLY A 194 -4.53 -15.48 -0.89
C GLY A 194 -4.52 -14.45 -2.04
N LEU A 195 -3.53 -13.55 -2.04
CA LEU A 195 -3.28 -12.59 -3.13
C LEU A 195 -1.84 -12.78 -3.65
N PHE A 196 -1.51 -12.24 -4.81
CA PHE A 196 -0.16 -12.29 -5.37
C PHE A 196 0.61 -10.98 -5.11
N PRO A 197 1.96 -10.98 -5.19
CA PRO A 197 2.76 -9.75 -5.20
C PRO A 197 2.30 -8.81 -6.32
N ASP A 198 1.58 -7.75 -5.98
CA ASP A 198 0.95 -6.84 -6.94
C ASP A 198 1.72 -5.52 -7.06
N VAL A 199 1.05 -4.41 -7.42
CA VAL A 199 1.63 -3.06 -7.52
C VAL A 199 2.94 -2.99 -8.32
N ALA A 200 2.92 -3.59 -9.50
CA ALA A 200 4.02 -3.78 -10.44
C ALA A 200 5.13 -4.75 -9.99
N ALA A 201 4.91 -5.55 -8.94
CA ALA A 201 5.88 -6.54 -8.49
C ALA A 201 6.19 -7.60 -9.54
N THR A 202 5.23 -7.96 -10.40
CA THR A 202 5.49 -8.80 -11.58
C THR A 202 6.65 -8.24 -12.41
N TRP A 203 6.72 -6.92 -12.58
CA TRP A 203 7.74 -6.26 -13.40
C TRP A 203 9.12 -6.32 -12.75
N TYR A 204 9.25 -5.90 -11.49
CA TYR A 204 10.57 -5.80 -10.86
C TYR A 204 11.06 -7.12 -10.24
N LEU A 205 10.20 -7.94 -9.62
CA LEU A 205 10.62 -9.21 -9.02
C LEU A 205 11.05 -10.24 -10.07
N SER A 206 10.40 -10.27 -11.23
CA SER A 206 10.77 -11.19 -12.33
C SER A 206 12.15 -10.91 -12.93
N ARG A 207 12.70 -9.71 -12.68
CA ARG A 207 14.00 -9.24 -13.19
C ARG A 207 15.12 -9.38 -12.17
N LEU A 208 14.81 -9.80 -10.95
CA LEU A 208 15.82 -10.11 -9.95
C LEU A 208 16.56 -11.41 -10.32
N PRO A 209 17.82 -11.57 -9.88
CA PRO A 209 18.52 -12.85 -10.00
C PRO A 209 17.69 -13.97 -9.38
N TYR A 210 17.58 -15.09 -10.08
CA TYR A 210 16.92 -16.28 -9.55
C TYR A 210 17.78 -16.88 -8.41
N PRO A 211 17.20 -17.27 -7.25
CA PRO A 211 15.76 -17.34 -6.96
C PRO A 211 15.18 -16.16 -6.16
N ALA A 212 15.88 -15.03 -6.01
CA ALA A 212 15.53 -13.97 -5.05
C ALA A 212 14.06 -13.50 -5.14
N GLY A 213 13.58 -13.16 -6.34
CA GLY A 213 12.18 -12.74 -6.53
C GLY A 213 11.16 -13.85 -6.21
N HIS A 214 11.50 -15.11 -6.47
CA HIS A 214 10.65 -16.26 -6.18
C HIS A 214 10.59 -16.51 -4.68
N TRP A 215 11.74 -16.49 -4.01
CA TRP A 215 11.79 -16.57 -2.55
C TRP A 215 10.96 -15.46 -1.90
N MET A 216 11.13 -14.20 -2.32
CA MET A 216 10.40 -13.05 -1.79
C MET A 216 8.88 -13.23 -1.89
N GLY A 217 8.37 -13.61 -3.07
CA GLY A 217 6.93 -13.81 -3.27
C GLY A 217 6.39 -15.04 -2.53
N LEU A 218 7.09 -16.18 -2.60
CA LEU A 218 6.61 -17.44 -2.01
C LEU A 218 6.69 -17.47 -0.48
N SER A 219 7.66 -16.77 0.11
CA SER A 219 7.89 -16.79 1.56
C SER A 219 7.35 -15.56 2.30
N GLY A 220 7.09 -14.45 1.60
CA GLY A 220 6.78 -13.16 2.22
C GLY A 220 7.84 -12.67 3.22
N SER A 221 9.08 -13.14 3.08
CA SER A 221 10.18 -12.82 4.01
C SER A 221 10.48 -11.32 4.04
N HIS A 222 10.86 -10.83 5.21
CA HIS A 222 11.29 -9.45 5.36
C HIS A 222 12.73 -9.28 4.87
N MET A 223 12.92 -8.40 3.90
CA MET A 223 14.23 -8.00 3.39
C MET A 223 14.67 -6.72 4.10
N ASN A 224 15.92 -6.69 4.57
CA ASN A 224 16.49 -5.46 5.14
C ASN A 224 17.06 -4.54 4.05
N ALA A 225 17.48 -3.33 4.42
CA ALA A 225 18.00 -2.35 3.47
C ALA A 225 19.29 -2.79 2.75
N VAL A 226 20.15 -3.57 3.39
CA VAL A 226 21.39 -4.08 2.79
C VAL A 226 21.06 -5.07 1.67
N ASP A 227 20.23 -6.08 1.97
CA ASP A 227 19.77 -7.06 0.99
C ASP A 227 19.03 -6.38 -0.18
N CYS A 228 18.18 -5.39 0.13
CA CYS A 228 17.46 -4.63 -0.89
C CYS A 228 18.39 -3.82 -1.79
N LYS A 229 19.49 -3.27 -1.25
CA LYS A 229 20.44 -2.46 -2.03
C LYS A 229 21.29 -3.34 -2.95
N ASP A 230 21.67 -4.52 -2.48
CA ASP A 230 22.39 -5.51 -3.28
C ASP A 230 21.53 -5.95 -4.48
N LEU A 231 20.23 -6.18 -4.24
CA LEU A 231 19.24 -6.51 -5.26
C LEU A 231 18.66 -5.32 -6.04
N LYS A 232 19.14 -4.09 -5.80
CA LYS A 232 18.71 -2.84 -6.47
C LYS A 232 17.24 -2.44 -6.25
N LEU A 233 16.59 -3.04 -5.25
CA LEU A 233 15.27 -2.63 -4.77
C LEU A 233 15.34 -1.30 -3.99
N THR A 234 16.47 -1.02 -3.35
CA THR A 234 16.84 0.31 -2.85
C THR A 234 18.09 0.83 -3.56
N HIS A 235 18.29 2.16 -3.54
CA HIS A 235 19.46 2.81 -4.14
C HIS A 235 20.47 3.27 -3.08
N TYR A 236 19.97 3.64 -1.89
CA TYR A 236 20.76 4.23 -0.81
C TYR A 236 20.36 3.62 0.53
N CYS A 237 21.32 3.57 1.45
CA CYS A 237 21.18 3.21 2.85
C CYS A 237 21.57 4.43 3.70
N LEU A 238 20.64 4.94 4.50
CA LEU A 238 20.86 6.07 5.41
C LEU A 238 20.22 5.78 6.76
N GLN A 239 20.73 6.39 7.84
CA GLN A 239 20.08 6.26 9.14
C GLN A 239 18.76 7.03 9.17
N HIS A 240 17.73 6.52 9.84
CA HIS A 240 16.42 7.20 9.91
C HIS A 240 16.55 8.62 10.49
N ALA A 241 17.44 8.79 11.47
CA ALA A 241 17.76 10.06 12.10
C ALA A 241 18.28 11.14 11.12
N GLN A 242 18.73 10.76 9.92
CA GLN A 242 19.24 11.69 8.90
C GLN A 242 18.14 12.31 8.03
N LEU A 243 16.86 11.95 8.20
CA LEU A 243 15.79 12.50 7.37
C LEU A 243 15.74 14.03 7.37
N ASP A 244 15.87 14.65 8.55
CA ASP A 244 15.82 16.10 8.68
C ASP A 244 17.06 16.76 8.05
N GLU A 245 18.22 16.12 8.16
CA GLU A 245 19.43 16.55 7.45
C GLU A 245 19.24 16.50 5.93
N VAL A 246 18.69 15.40 5.40
CA VAL A 246 18.40 15.25 3.97
C VAL A 246 17.46 16.36 3.50
N LEU A 247 16.37 16.62 4.21
CA LEU A 247 15.44 17.71 3.88
C LEU A 247 16.10 19.08 3.93
N ALA A 248 16.95 19.33 4.94
CA ALA A 248 17.71 20.57 5.06
C ALA A 248 18.68 20.75 3.88
N GLN A 249 19.45 19.72 3.53
CA GLN A 249 20.42 19.76 2.44
C GLN A 249 19.76 19.85 1.06
N LEU A 250 18.62 19.20 0.84
CA LEU A 250 17.83 19.35 -0.39
C LEU A 250 17.40 20.81 -0.60
N ARG A 251 17.02 21.53 0.46
CA ARG A 251 16.67 22.96 0.37
C ARG A 251 17.86 23.85 -0.02
N GLN A 252 19.08 23.39 0.25
CA GLN A 252 20.32 24.08 -0.09
C GLN A 252 20.84 23.72 -1.48
N GLN A 253 20.16 22.89 -2.25
CA GLN A 253 20.63 22.57 -3.60
C GLN A 253 20.34 23.70 -4.61
N ASN A 254 21.15 23.77 -5.66
CA ASN A 254 20.93 24.65 -6.80
C ASN A 254 20.02 23.96 -7.81
N TRP A 255 18.71 23.93 -7.50
CA TRP A 255 17.71 23.40 -8.41
C TRP A 255 17.57 24.25 -9.67
N SER A 256 17.34 23.58 -10.80
CA SER A 256 17.09 24.20 -12.11
C SER A 256 15.77 23.71 -12.70
N ASP A 257 15.39 24.25 -13.86
CA ASP A 257 14.23 23.77 -14.63
C ASP A 257 14.54 22.46 -15.38
N ASN A 258 15.80 22.00 -15.38
CA ASN A 258 16.23 20.77 -16.05
C ASN A 258 16.06 19.55 -15.13
N GLN A 259 15.15 18.66 -15.50
CA GLN A 259 14.83 17.46 -14.72
C GLN A 259 16.05 16.53 -14.54
N ALA A 260 16.88 16.37 -15.57
CA ALA A 260 18.06 15.49 -15.50
C ALA A 260 19.12 16.03 -14.51
N GLU A 261 19.31 17.35 -14.47
CA GLU A 261 20.19 18.00 -13.48
C GLU A 261 19.64 17.84 -12.07
N ASN A 262 18.33 17.97 -11.88
CA ASN A 262 17.68 17.77 -10.60
C ASN A 262 17.82 16.31 -10.10
N HIS A 263 17.71 15.32 -11.00
CA HIS A 263 17.99 13.91 -10.67
C HIS A 263 19.45 13.68 -10.29
N TYR A 264 20.38 14.28 -11.03
CA TYR A 264 21.80 14.22 -10.71
C TYR A 264 22.06 14.81 -9.32
N CYS A 265 21.49 15.98 -9.04
CA CYS A 265 21.61 16.65 -7.75
C CYS A 265 21.15 15.78 -6.58
N VAL A 266 19.96 15.18 -6.66
CA VAL A 266 19.46 14.26 -5.63
C VAL A 266 20.36 13.03 -5.48
N ARG A 267 20.80 12.44 -6.61
CA ARG A 267 21.69 11.28 -6.59
C ARG A 267 23.00 11.58 -5.89
N SER A 268 23.66 12.67 -6.27
CA SER A 268 24.94 13.09 -5.69
C SER A 268 24.81 13.38 -4.20
N LEU A 269 23.75 14.07 -3.78
CA LEU A 269 23.49 14.36 -2.37
C LEU A 269 23.34 13.07 -1.55
N LEU A 270 22.48 12.15 -1.99
CA LEU A 270 22.22 10.90 -1.25
C LEU A 270 23.45 9.99 -1.21
N GLN A 271 24.24 9.93 -2.30
CA GLN A 271 25.51 9.18 -2.32
C GLN A 271 26.56 9.79 -1.38
N GLN A 272 26.66 11.12 -1.33
CA GLN A 272 27.58 11.81 -0.42
C GLN A 272 27.20 11.53 1.04
N LEU A 273 25.92 11.64 1.38
CA LEU A 273 25.42 11.38 2.74
C LEU A 273 25.67 9.93 3.14
N GLU A 274 25.39 8.98 2.25
CA GLU A 274 25.64 7.56 2.49
C GLU A 274 27.13 7.27 2.72
N GLY A 275 28.02 7.84 1.90
CA GLY A 275 29.47 7.64 2.04
C GLY A 275 30.09 8.32 3.26
N SER A 276 29.44 9.36 3.79
CA SER A 276 29.86 10.06 5.01
C SER A 276 29.34 9.45 6.30
N ALA A 277 28.29 8.63 6.21
CA ALA A 277 27.66 8.03 7.37
C ALA A 277 28.52 6.88 7.88
N ALA A 278 28.90 6.91 9.16
CA ALA A 278 29.31 5.73 9.90
C ALA A 278 28.08 4.87 10.24
N ALA A 279 27.22 4.62 9.24
CA ALA A 279 25.92 4.02 9.42
C ALA A 279 26.07 2.55 9.84
N GLU A 280 25.62 2.24 11.05
CA GLU A 280 25.39 0.86 11.46
C GLU A 280 24.13 0.34 10.76
N MET A 281 24.35 -0.44 9.70
CA MET A 281 23.28 -1.15 9.00
C MET A 281 23.19 -2.59 9.52
N PRO A 282 22.00 -3.22 9.53
CA PRO A 282 21.89 -4.63 9.87
C PRO A 282 22.68 -5.50 8.89
N ALA A 283 23.19 -6.63 9.38
CA ALA A 283 23.83 -7.62 8.51
C ALA A 283 22.81 -8.22 7.50
N SER A 284 23.30 -8.56 6.31
CA SER A 284 22.53 -9.26 5.27
C SER A 284 21.86 -10.52 5.84
N GLN A 285 20.58 -10.72 5.51
CA GLN A 285 19.87 -11.97 5.82
C GLN A 285 20.01 -12.99 4.70
N LEU A 286 20.17 -12.52 3.45
CA LEU A 286 20.18 -13.36 2.26
C LEU A 286 21.56 -13.99 2.01
N GLN A 287 22.65 -13.24 2.18
CA GLN A 287 24.01 -13.70 1.88
C GLN A 287 24.42 -14.95 2.69
N PRO A 288 24.12 -15.07 4.00
CA PRO A 288 24.47 -16.27 4.76
C PRO A 288 23.77 -17.56 4.33
N VAL A 289 22.62 -17.46 3.65
CA VAL A 289 21.78 -18.62 3.26
C VAL A 289 21.70 -18.82 1.75
N GLN A 290 22.51 -18.11 0.96
CA GLN A 290 22.45 -18.15 -0.50
C GLN A 290 22.60 -19.58 -1.04
N ALA A 291 23.55 -20.36 -0.51
CA ALA A 291 23.76 -21.74 -0.94
C ALA A 291 22.55 -22.64 -0.63
N GLU A 292 21.92 -22.48 0.55
CA GLU A 292 20.69 -23.21 0.88
C GLU A 292 19.55 -22.82 -0.06
N LEU A 293 19.39 -21.52 -0.37
CA LEU A 293 18.38 -21.08 -1.33
C LEU A 293 18.63 -21.64 -2.73
N ASP A 294 19.88 -21.70 -3.20
CA ASP A 294 20.23 -22.26 -4.50
C ASP A 294 19.86 -23.76 -4.58
N GLU A 295 20.05 -24.52 -3.49
CA GLU A 295 19.66 -25.93 -3.40
C GLU A 295 18.13 -26.11 -3.38
N LEU A 296 17.44 -25.32 -2.56
CA LEU A 296 15.98 -25.33 -2.47
C LEU A 296 15.32 -25.02 -3.82
N PHE A 297 15.92 -24.10 -4.58
CA PHE A 297 15.47 -23.65 -5.89
C PHE A 297 16.24 -24.26 -7.06
N ALA A 298 16.88 -25.42 -6.89
CA ALA A 298 17.67 -26.08 -7.95
C ALA A 298 16.90 -26.43 -9.25
N CYS A 299 15.57 -26.23 -9.28
CA CYS A 299 14.72 -26.22 -10.46
C CYS A 299 13.58 -25.21 -10.28
N ASP A 300 12.85 -24.91 -11.35
CA ASP A 300 11.72 -23.96 -11.39
C ASP A 300 10.33 -24.63 -11.27
N ASP A 301 10.31 -25.91 -10.88
CA ASP A 301 9.10 -26.71 -10.66
C ASP A 301 8.59 -26.53 -9.23
N LEU A 302 7.38 -25.96 -9.08
CA LEU A 302 6.82 -25.61 -7.76
C LEU A 302 6.63 -26.82 -6.85
N SER A 303 6.19 -27.95 -7.38
CA SER A 303 5.98 -29.18 -6.62
C SER A 303 7.30 -29.66 -6.02
N LYS A 304 8.38 -29.64 -6.80
CA LYS A 304 9.72 -30.00 -6.31
C LYS A 304 10.27 -28.98 -5.31
N ILE A 305 10.06 -27.68 -5.54
CA ILE A 305 10.45 -26.63 -4.60
C ILE A 305 9.71 -26.84 -3.26
N ALA A 306 8.40 -27.03 -3.30
CA ALA A 306 7.57 -27.25 -2.10
C ALA A 306 7.99 -28.50 -1.33
N ALA A 307 8.30 -29.59 -2.04
CA ALA A 307 8.82 -30.82 -1.43
C ALA A 307 10.18 -30.59 -0.74
N ARG A 308 11.09 -29.83 -1.36
CA ARG A 308 12.37 -29.44 -0.72
C ARG A 308 12.14 -28.55 0.50
N PHE A 309 11.27 -27.55 0.41
CA PHE A 309 10.93 -26.67 1.53
C PHE A 309 10.39 -27.46 2.73
N ALA A 310 9.53 -28.45 2.48
CA ALA A 310 8.95 -29.29 3.53
C ALA A 310 9.97 -30.23 4.19
N ALA A 311 11.01 -30.66 3.45
CA ALA A 311 12.06 -31.54 3.93
C ALA A 311 13.27 -30.80 4.53
N HIS A 312 13.40 -29.49 4.28
CA HIS A 312 14.53 -28.69 4.71
C HIS A 312 14.47 -28.36 6.20
N SER A 313 15.62 -28.43 6.87
CA SER A 313 15.81 -27.99 8.24
C SER A 313 16.98 -27.03 8.28
N THR A 314 16.81 -25.91 8.98
CA THR A 314 17.85 -24.88 9.09
C THR A 314 17.80 -24.25 10.48
N ASP A 315 18.97 -23.90 11.01
CA ASP A 315 19.08 -23.13 12.25
C ASP A 315 19.01 -21.61 11.99
N ASN A 316 18.97 -21.20 10.72
CA ASN A 316 18.81 -19.80 10.33
C ASN A 316 17.37 -19.34 10.52
N ALA A 317 17.14 -18.44 11.49
CA ALA A 317 15.81 -17.98 11.85
C ALA A 317 15.04 -17.28 10.71
N TRP A 318 15.74 -16.55 9.84
CA TRP A 318 15.11 -15.85 8.71
C TRP A 318 14.63 -16.83 7.64
N LEU A 319 15.49 -17.79 7.25
CA LEU A 319 15.12 -18.84 6.31
C LEU A 319 13.99 -19.71 6.87
N GLN A 320 14.09 -20.12 8.15
CA GLN A 320 13.04 -20.90 8.82
C GLN A 320 11.70 -20.15 8.87
N GLN A 321 11.71 -18.84 9.15
CA GLN A 321 10.49 -18.03 9.13
C GLN A 321 9.87 -18.01 7.73
N GLY A 322 10.67 -17.85 6.68
CA GLY A 322 10.18 -17.87 5.30
C GLY A 322 9.58 -19.23 4.89
N LEU A 323 10.20 -20.34 5.30
CA LEU A 323 9.68 -21.69 5.07
C LEU A 323 8.33 -21.90 5.80
N ASN A 324 8.24 -21.43 7.05
CA ASN A 324 6.99 -21.47 7.81
C ASN A 324 5.88 -20.63 7.16
N ASN A 325 6.24 -19.47 6.61
CA ASN A 325 5.30 -18.62 5.90
C ASN A 325 4.78 -19.27 4.62
N PHE A 326 5.66 -19.86 3.80
CA PHE A 326 5.25 -20.61 2.61
C PHE A 326 4.29 -21.75 2.99
N LYS A 327 4.63 -22.53 4.03
CA LYS A 327 3.80 -23.64 4.52
C LYS A 327 2.40 -23.20 4.96
N ALA A 328 2.29 -22.02 5.56
CA ALA A 328 1.01 -21.46 5.99
C ALA A 328 0.30 -20.62 4.90
N GLY A 329 0.94 -20.43 3.74
CA GLY A 329 0.43 -19.64 2.63
C GLY A 329 -0.57 -20.40 1.76
N CYS A 330 -1.25 -19.66 0.88
CA CYS A 330 -2.23 -20.20 -0.05
C CYS A 330 -1.54 -20.96 -1.20
N PRO A 331 -1.82 -22.27 -1.40
CA PRO A 331 -1.19 -23.03 -2.48
C PRO A 331 -1.49 -22.52 -3.89
N ALA A 332 -2.72 -22.06 -4.14
CA ALA A 332 -3.08 -21.47 -5.44
C ALA A 332 -2.31 -20.18 -5.73
N THR A 333 -2.05 -19.39 -4.69
CA THR A 333 -1.23 -18.18 -4.80
C THR A 333 0.23 -18.51 -5.12
N ALA A 334 0.78 -19.59 -4.55
CA ALA A 334 2.13 -20.03 -4.89
C ALA A 334 2.28 -20.35 -6.38
N HIS A 335 1.29 -21.04 -6.98
CA HIS A 335 1.24 -21.25 -8.43
C HIS A 335 1.13 -19.93 -9.21
N LEU A 336 0.27 -19.01 -8.77
CA LEU A 336 0.11 -17.71 -9.41
C LEU A 336 1.42 -16.91 -9.39
N ILE A 337 2.19 -16.95 -8.30
CA ILE A 337 3.52 -16.32 -8.18
C ILE A 337 4.51 -16.91 -9.19
N MET A 338 4.55 -18.24 -9.34
CA MET A 338 5.44 -18.88 -10.31
C MET A 338 5.11 -18.44 -11.74
N GLU A 339 3.83 -18.42 -12.09
CA GLU A 339 3.36 -17.98 -13.41
C GLU A 339 3.64 -16.48 -13.64
N GLN A 340 3.39 -15.67 -12.61
CA GLN A 340 3.65 -14.24 -12.59
C GLN A 340 5.11 -13.93 -12.90
N LEU A 341 6.04 -14.56 -12.18
CA LEU A 341 7.47 -14.30 -12.34
C LEU A 341 8.02 -14.92 -13.63
N HIS A 342 7.39 -15.95 -14.17
CA HIS A 342 7.71 -16.50 -15.49
C HIS A 342 7.31 -15.51 -16.61
N ARG A 343 6.04 -15.09 -16.67
CA ARG A 343 5.53 -14.18 -17.73
C ARG A 343 6.10 -12.77 -17.62
N GLY A 344 6.24 -12.25 -16.41
CA GLY A 344 6.67 -10.88 -16.13
C GLY A 344 8.02 -10.49 -16.74
N LYS A 345 8.90 -11.47 -16.98
CA LYS A 345 10.22 -11.27 -17.62
C LYS A 345 10.11 -10.62 -19.01
N GLN A 346 9.05 -10.92 -19.75
CA GLN A 346 8.86 -10.46 -21.13
C GLN A 346 7.87 -9.29 -21.25
N MET A 347 7.26 -8.87 -20.15
CA MET A 347 6.25 -7.81 -20.16
C MET A 347 6.86 -6.44 -19.85
N SER A 348 6.41 -5.43 -20.56
CA SER A 348 6.63 -4.02 -20.20
C SER A 348 5.91 -3.66 -18.91
N LEU A 349 6.29 -2.55 -18.28
CA LEU A 349 5.60 -2.06 -17.08
C LEU A 349 4.10 -1.83 -17.34
N LYS A 350 3.74 -1.32 -18.52
CA LYS A 350 2.34 -1.07 -18.89
C LYS A 350 1.55 -2.39 -18.96
N GLU A 351 2.09 -3.39 -19.66
CA GLU A 351 1.46 -4.71 -19.76
C GLU A 351 1.34 -5.37 -18.39
N VAL A 352 2.35 -5.24 -17.53
CA VAL A 352 2.31 -5.75 -16.16
C VAL A 352 1.17 -5.13 -15.36
N VAL A 353 1.07 -3.80 -15.31
CA VAL A 353 0.05 -3.13 -14.50
C VAL A 353 -1.36 -3.43 -15.01
N GLN A 354 -1.52 -3.60 -16.34
CA GLN A 354 -2.78 -4.05 -16.92
C GLN A 354 -3.10 -5.50 -16.52
N TRP A 355 -2.13 -6.41 -16.64
CA TRP A 355 -2.35 -7.81 -16.32
C TRP A 355 -2.56 -8.07 -14.82
N GLU A 356 -1.81 -7.40 -13.94
CA GLU A 356 -2.05 -7.47 -12.50
C GLU A 356 -3.46 -6.99 -12.14
N LEU A 357 -4.05 -6.04 -12.89
CA LEU A 357 -5.44 -5.65 -12.67
C LEU A 357 -6.40 -6.79 -12.96
N VAL A 358 -6.17 -7.56 -14.03
CA VAL A 358 -6.94 -8.78 -14.32
C VAL A 358 -6.84 -9.75 -13.15
N LEU A 359 -5.62 -10.04 -12.70
CA LEU A 359 -5.38 -10.97 -11.60
C LEU A 359 -6.10 -10.51 -10.32
N ALA A 360 -6.01 -9.23 -9.97
CA ALA A 360 -6.66 -8.67 -8.77
C ALA A 360 -8.19 -8.75 -8.86
N TYR A 361 -8.76 -8.46 -10.02
CA TYR A 361 -10.21 -8.58 -10.25
C TYR A 361 -10.70 -10.01 -10.12
N GLN A 362 -9.93 -10.98 -10.59
CA GLN A 362 -10.27 -12.39 -10.40
C GLN A 362 -10.05 -12.79 -8.94
N SER A 363 -8.96 -12.38 -8.29
CA SER A 363 -8.67 -12.69 -6.88
C SER A 363 -9.78 -12.24 -5.94
N VAL A 364 -10.38 -11.05 -6.13
CA VAL A 364 -11.50 -10.58 -5.27
C VAL A 364 -12.79 -11.39 -5.44
N ARG A 365 -12.89 -12.17 -6.51
CA ARG A 365 -14.01 -13.07 -6.80
C ARG A 365 -13.70 -14.53 -6.48
N HIS A 366 -12.45 -14.84 -6.10
CA HIS A 366 -12.03 -16.17 -5.66
C HIS A 366 -12.02 -16.25 -4.11
N PRO A 367 -12.35 -17.43 -3.54
CA PRO A 367 -12.57 -17.56 -2.09
C PRO A 367 -11.30 -17.45 -1.24
N ASP A 368 -10.13 -17.81 -1.77
CA ASP A 368 -8.89 -17.79 -0.99
C ASP A 368 -8.50 -16.38 -0.53
N PHE A 369 -8.73 -15.34 -1.34
CA PHE A 369 -8.38 -13.97 -0.92
C PHE A 369 -9.24 -13.52 0.29
N ALA A 370 -10.55 -13.76 0.21
CA ALA A 370 -11.46 -13.45 1.32
C ALA A 370 -11.13 -14.26 2.58
N GLU A 371 -10.82 -15.56 2.45
CA GLU A 371 -10.44 -16.42 3.58
C GLU A 371 -9.12 -15.98 4.23
N GLY A 372 -8.14 -15.58 3.42
CA GLY A 372 -6.86 -15.09 3.92
C GLY A 372 -7.01 -13.80 4.72
N ILE A 373 -7.79 -12.83 4.21
CA ILE A 373 -8.09 -11.62 4.99
C ILE A 373 -8.89 -11.94 6.25
N ARG A 374 -9.86 -12.87 6.17
CA ARG A 374 -10.63 -13.32 7.34
C ARG A 374 -9.68 -13.79 8.45
N ALA A 375 -8.80 -14.74 8.12
CA ALA A 375 -7.89 -15.37 9.08
C ALA A 375 -6.87 -14.38 9.68
N MET A 376 -6.34 -13.45 8.87
CA MET A 376 -5.27 -12.54 9.30
C MET A 376 -5.74 -11.25 9.96
N VAL A 377 -6.87 -10.70 9.53
CA VAL A 377 -7.29 -9.33 9.91
C VAL A 377 -8.65 -9.29 10.57
N VAL A 378 -9.63 -10.06 10.09
CA VAL A 378 -11.00 -10.04 10.62
C VAL A 378 -11.08 -10.82 11.92
N ASP A 379 -10.86 -12.13 11.86
CA ASP A 379 -11.00 -13.05 12.98
C ASP A 379 -9.68 -13.19 13.75
N LYS A 380 -8.55 -12.97 13.07
CA LYS A 380 -7.19 -13.05 13.64
C LYS A 380 -6.91 -14.41 14.30
N ASP A 381 -7.43 -15.48 13.73
CA ASP A 381 -7.16 -16.86 14.15
C ASP A 381 -5.85 -17.42 13.55
N PHE A 382 -5.27 -16.70 12.57
CA PHE A 382 -4.07 -17.07 11.82
C PHE A 382 -4.13 -18.48 11.21
N SER A 383 -5.34 -18.99 10.95
CA SER A 383 -5.63 -20.37 10.54
C SER A 383 -6.54 -20.38 9.30
N PRO A 384 -6.04 -19.91 8.14
CA PRO A 384 -6.82 -19.87 6.92
C PRO A 384 -7.17 -21.28 6.42
N ARG A 385 -8.38 -21.45 5.91
CA ARG A 385 -8.90 -22.67 5.29
C ARG A 385 -8.86 -22.52 3.78
N TRP A 386 -7.67 -22.67 3.21
CA TRP A 386 -7.47 -22.62 1.77
C TRP A 386 -8.30 -23.69 1.04
N GLN A 387 -8.69 -23.40 -0.20
CA GLN A 387 -9.47 -24.35 -1.02
C GLN A 387 -8.71 -25.63 -1.34
N HIS A 388 -7.38 -25.56 -1.37
CA HIS A 388 -6.47 -26.67 -1.64
C HIS A 388 -5.46 -26.78 -0.49
N ALA A 389 -5.16 -28.01 -0.05
CA ALA A 389 -4.27 -28.23 1.09
C ALA A 389 -2.78 -28.14 0.69
N HIS A 390 -2.44 -28.62 -0.51
CA HIS A 390 -1.08 -28.66 -1.03
C HIS A 390 -1.00 -28.06 -2.44
N VAL A 391 0.22 -27.69 -2.87
CA VAL A 391 0.45 -27.16 -4.22
C VAL A 391 0.05 -28.16 -5.31
N ASP A 392 0.21 -29.47 -5.05
CA ASP A 392 -0.15 -30.53 -5.99
C ASP A 392 -1.67 -30.74 -6.12
N ASP A 393 -2.46 -30.22 -5.18
CA ASP A 393 -3.92 -30.36 -5.18
C ASP A 393 -4.61 -29.27 -6.01
N VAL A 394 -3.88 -28.24 -6.46
CA VAL A 394 -4.44 -27.11 -7.20
C VAL A 394 -4.60 -27.50 -8.67
N PRO A 395 -5.84 -27.56 -9.21
CA PRO A 395 -6.05 -27.90 -10.60
C PRO A 395 -5.61 -26.75 -11.51
N ALA A 396 -5.07 -27.08 -12.69
CA ALA A 396 -4.65 -26.08 -13.67
C ALA A 396 -5.77 -25.08 -14.01
N SER A 397 -7.03 -25.55 -14.09
CA SER A 397 -8.20 -24.71 -14.36
C SER A 397 -8.45 -23.63 -13.29
N TRP A 398 -8.02 -23.85 -12.04
CA TRP A 398 -8.09 -22.81 -11.00
C TRP A 398 -7.17 -21.63 -11.31
N ILE A 399 -5.96 -21.94 -11.76
CA ILE A 399 -4.98 -20.92 -12.14
C ILE A 399 -5.42 -20.25 -13.44
N GLU A 400 -5.85 -21.00 -14.45
CA GLU A 400 -6.35 -20.45 -15.71
C GLU A 400 -7.49 -19.44 -15.50
N ALA A 401 -8.42 -19.71 -14.58
CA ALA A 401 -9.51 -18.79 -14.23
C ALA A 401 -8.99 -17.46 -13.65
N LEU A 402 -7.96 -17.50 -12.80
CA LEU A 402 -7.31 -16.29 -12.25
C LEU A 402 -6.61 -15.46 -13.33
N LEU A 403 -6.19 -16.07 -14.43
CA LEU A 403 -5.49 -15.41 -15.54
C LEU A 403 -6.43 -14.83 -16.61
N GLU A 404 -7.71 -15.19 -16.59
CA GLU A 404 -8.68 -14.80 -17.61
C GLU A 404 -9.08 -13.33 -17.47
N SER A 405 -8.95 -12.55 -18.55
CA SER A 405 -9.36 -11.13 -18.53
C SER A 405 -10.89 -11.00 -18.51
N PRO A 406 -11.49 -10.29 -17.54
CA PRO A 406 -12.92 -10.01 -17.55
C PRO A 406 -13.32 -8.97 -18.60
N TRP A 407 -12.35 -8.37 -19.29
CA TRP A 407 -12.57 -7.36 -20.33
C TRP A 407 -11.95 -7.74 -21.67
N PRO A 408 -12.59 -7.35 -22.78
CA PRO A 408 -11.91 -7.14 -24.05
C PRO A 408 -10.75 -6.14 -23.90
N GLN A 409 -9.71 -6.29 -24.73
CA GLN A 409 -8.49 -5.48 -24.63
C GLN A 409 -8.75 -3.96 -24.73
N ASP A 410 -9.69 -3.52 -25.56
CA ASP A 410 -10.07 -2.10 -25.74
C ASP A 410 -10.94 -1.53 -24.61
N LYS A 411 -11.48 -2.41 -23.74
CA LYS A 411 -12.32 -2.06 -22.59
C LYS A 411 -11.60 -2.19 -21.25
N HIS A 412 -10.32 -2.57 -21.26
CA HIS A 412 -9.53 -2.66 -20.05
C HIS A 412 -9.55 -1.32 -19.29
N PRO A 413 -9.81 -1.28 -17.97
CA PRO A 413 -9.89 -0.03 -17.20
C PRO A 413 -8.64 0.85 -17.31
N LEU A 414 -7.49 0.20 -17.54
CA LEU A 414 -6.19 0.83 -17.76
C LEU A 414 -5.76 0.85 -19.23
N ALA A 415 -6.69 0.80 -20.21
CA ALA A 415 -6.32 0.90 -21.63
C ALA A 415 -5.67 2.25 -21.98
N GLY A 416 -6.11 3.32 -21.30
CA GLY A 416 -5.72 4.71 -21.57
C GLY A 416 -4.52 5.24 -20.78
N ILE A 417 -3.83 4.41 -19.99
CA ILE A 417 -2.61 4.82 -19.28
C ILE A 417 -1.37 4.82 -20.18
#